data_AF-A0A4R6NBZ0-F1
#
_entry.id   AF-A0A4R6NBZ0-F1
#
_cell.length_a   1.000
_cell.length_b   1.000
_cell.length_c   1.000
_cell.angle_alpha   90.00
_cell.angle_beta   90.00
_cell.angle_gamma   90.00
#
_symmetry.space_group_name_H-M   'P 1'
#
loop_
_entity.id
_entity.type
_entity.pdbx_description
1 polymer ?
#
loop_
_entity_poly.entity_id
_entity_poly.type
_entity_poly.pdbx_seq_one_letter_code
_entity_poly.pdbx_strand_id
1 'polypeptide(L)'
;MKLRIAHALFSLCSLALGVLPGMTDAQSLPADAAENAVPVQRGGGLVPPGPDGRASVAAIEAAVRADAMARWRLRADAALDVRVEAVVWPDGSLGCPQPGLSYTQALVPGWRLLLRHQGRVAVYHASQRGQWLLCPGADPTPRAGSGDSRI
;
A
#
# COMPACT_ATOMS: atom_id res chain seq x y z
N MET A 1 -36.44 -25.55 -28.42
CA MET A 1 -36.31 -26.69 -29.35
C MET A 1 -35.25 -27.64 -28.82
N LYS A 2 -35.65 -28.88 -28.55
CA LYS A 2 -34.82 -29.97 -28.05
C LYS A 2 -34.19 -30.67 -29.26
N LEU A 3 -32.89 -30.92 -29.27
CA LEU A 3 -32.31 -31.91 -30.19
C LEU A 3 -31.49 -32.92 -29.38
N ARG A 4 -32.04 -34.14 -29.34
CA ARG A 4 -31.45 -35.38 -28.83
C ARG A 4 -30.95 -36.16 -30.04
N ILE A 5 -29.69 -36.59 -30.06
CA ILE A 5 -29.25 -37.69 -30.93
C ILE A 5 -28.41 -38.65 -30.08
N ALA A 6 -28.74 -39.93 -30.26
CA ALA A 6 -28.43 -41.08 -29.44
C ALA A 6 -27.35 -41.96 -30.10
N HIS A 7 -26.48 -42.51 -29.26
CA HIS A 7 -25.78 -43.80 -29.30
C HIS A 7 -25.17 -44.33 -30.62
N ALA A 8 -23.86 -44.56 -30.59
CA ALA A 8 -23.25 -45.73 -31.23
C ALA A 8 -22.07 -46.26 -30.38
N LEU A 9 -22.21 -47.52 -30.01
CA LEU A 9 -21.33 -48.33 -29.16
C LEU A 9 -20.02 -48.64 -29.89
N PHE A 10 -18.87 -48.51 -29.21
CA PHE A 10 -17.65 -49.18 -29.68
C PHE A 10 -16.84 -49.72 -28.50
N SER A 11 -16.98 -51.04 -28.36
CA SER A 11 -15.91 -52.00 -28.09
C SER A 11 -15.17 -51.93 -26.75
N LEU A 12 -15.41 -52.98 -25.96
CA LEU A 12 -14.57 -53.40 -24.84
C LEU A 12 -13.15 -53.74 -25.35
N CYS A 13 -12.13 -53.08 -24.82
CA CYS A 13 -10.76 -53.57 -24.83
C CYS A 13 -10.30 -53.71 -23.38
N SER A 14 -10.27 -54.95 -22.90
CA SER A 14 -9.77 -55.33 -21.58
C SER A 14 -8.24 -55.36 -21.55
N LEU A 15 -7.70 -54.99 -20.38
CA LEU A 15 -6.40 -55.37 -19.81
C LEU A 15 -5.13 -54.72 -20.39
N ALA A 16 -4.64 -53.69 -19.70
CA ALA A 16 -3.23 -53.58 -19.38
C ALA A 16 -3.03 -52.95 -18.00
N LEU A 17 -2.47 -53.75 -17.08
CA LEU A 17 -1.82 -53.32 -15.84
C LEU A 17 -0.75 -52.26 -16.19
N GLY A 18 -0.71 -51.14 -15.47
CA GLY A 18 0.51 -50.34 -15.38
C GLY A 18 0.33 -48.85 -15.09
N VAL A 19 0.86 -48.44 -13.94
CA VAL A 19 1.44 -47.11 -13.65
C VAL A 19 0.47 -46.02 -13.18
N LEU A 20 0.29 -46.02 -11.85
CA LEU A 20 0.23 -44.88 -10.91
C LEU A 20 -0.32 -43.53 -11.42
N PRO A 21 -1.53 -43.11 -10.99
CA PRO A 21 -1.73 -41.73 -10.63
C PRO A 21 -1.14 -41.54 -9.23
N GLY A 22 0.14 -41.17 -9.19
CA GLY A 22 0.61 -40.32 -8.10
C GLY A 22 -0.23 -39.07 -8.17
N MET A 23 -1.35 -39.08 -7.44
CA MET A 23 -2.19 -37.90 -7.24
C MET A 23 -1.25 -36.82 -6.74
N THR A 24 -1.12 -35.80 -7.58
CA THR A 24 -0.42 -34.55 -7.31
C THR A 24 -0.60 -34.21 -5.83
N ASP A 25 0.52 -34.10 -5.15
CA ASP A 25 0.60 -33.42 -3.87
C ASP A 25 -0.10 -32.08 -4.10
N ALA A 26 -1.29 -31.93 -3.52
CA ALA A 26 -1.85 -30.63 -3.26
C ALA A 26 -0.90 -30.05 -2.22
N GLN A 27 0.19 -29.49 -2.72
CA GLN A 27 1.20 -28.81 -1.93
C GLN A 27 0.46 -27.64 -1.31
N SER A 28 -0.09 -27.95 -0.14
CA SER A 28 -0.66 -27.00 0.79
C SER A 28 0.53 -26.14 1.14
N LEU A 29 0.66 -25.01 0.45
CA LEU A 29 1.63 -24.00 0.81
C LEU A 29 1.39 -23.72 2.29
N PRO A 30 2.36 -24.01 3.16
CA PRO A 30 2.16 -23.82 4.58
C PRO A 30 2.02 -22.31 4.81
N ALA A 31 0.92 -21.91 5.47
CA ALA A 31 0.51 -20.51 5.66
C ALA A 31 1.54 -19.68 6.45
N ASP A 32 2.54 -20.34 7.00
CA ASP A 32 3.65 -19.84 7.80
C ASP A 32 4.72 -19.08 6.98
N ALA A 33 4.74 -19.18 5.65
CA ALA A 33 5.59 -18.29 4.84
C ALA A 33 5.06 -16.85 4.71
N ALA A 34 3.80 -16.59 5.13
CA ALA A 34 3.25 -15.24 5.21
C ALA A 34 3.53 -14.55 6.57
N GLU A 35 4.00 -15.29 7.58
CA GLU A 35 4.09 -14.76 8.96
C GLU A 35 5.25 -13.79 9.16
N ASN A 36 6.29 -13.84 8.31
CA ASN A 36 7.44 -12.94 8.37
C ASN A 36 7.49 -11.92 7.23
N ALA A 37 6.44 -11.83 6.41
CA ALA A 37 6.27 -10.65 5.59
C ALA A 37 5.83 -9.53 6.53
N VAL A 38 6.76 -8.64 6.89
CA VAL A 38 6.40 -7.30 7.35
C VAL A 38 5.28 -6.85 6.42
N PRO A 39 4.05 -6.56 6.90
CA PRO A 39 2.98 -6.13 6.02
C PRO A 39 3.46 -4.83 5.42
N VAL A 40 4.01 -4.92 4.20
CA VAL A 40 4.44 -3.75 3.44
C VAL A 40 3.17 -2.94 3.32
N GLN A 41 3.15 -1.82 4.03
CA GLN A 41 2.06 -0.87 3.99
C GLN A 41 1.71 -0.72 2.52
N ARG A 42 0.48 -1.09 2.12
CA ARG A 42 0.12 -1.16 0.70
C ARG A 42 0.24 0.19 -0.01
N GLY A 43 0.68 1.26 0.68
CA GLY A 43 1.12 2.54 0.11
C GLY A 43 2.14 3.29 0.93
N GLY A 44 3.27 2.66 1.30
CA GLY A 44 4.42 3.36 1.88
C GLY A 44 5.73 3.09 1.14
N GLY A 45 6.74 3.91 1.43
CA GLY A 45 8.06 3.81 0.81
C GLY A 45 9.12 4.64 1.53
N LEU A 46 10.32 4.63 0.96
CA LEU A 46 11.48 5.36 1.46
C LEU A 46 12.07 6.20 0.34
N VAL A 47 12.21 7.51 0.57
CA VAL A 47 13.04 8.41 -0.23
C VAL A 47 14.42 8.48 0.44
N PRO A 48 15.52 8.18 -0.27
CA PRO A 48 16.86 8.30 0.30
C PRO A 48 17.12 9.73 0.80
N PRO A 49 17.64 9.90 2.02
CA PRO A 49 18.02 11.22 2.52
C PRO A 49 19.22 11.78 1.75
N GLY A 50 19.30 13.10 1.64
CA GLY A 50 20.46 13.80 1.10
C GLY A 50 21.65 13.81 2.07
N PRO A 51 22.74 14.54 1.71
CA PRO A 51 23.96 14.61 2.52
C PRO A 51 23.76 15.15 3.94
N ASP A 52 22.72 15.96 4.16
CA ASP A 52 22.35 16.47 5.48
C ASP A 52 21.54 15.46 6.32
N GLY A 53 21.36 14.24 5.81
CA GLY A 53 20.60 13.18 6.46
C GLY A 53 19.09 13.40 6.42
N ARG A 54 18.58 14.32 5.57
CA ARG A 54 17.15 14.60 5.40
C ARG A 54 16.70 14.38 3.96
N ALA A 55 15.52 13.82 3.78
CA ALA A 55 14.87 13.77 2.48
C ALA A 55 14.32 15.15 2.12
N SER A 56 14.40 15.54 0.85
CA SER A 56 13.79 16.79 0.41
C SER A 56 12.27 16.63 0.33
N VAL A 57 11.55 17.68 0.71
CA VAL A 57 10.09 17.69 0.63
C VAL A 57 9.60 17.47 -0.81
N ALA A 58 10.33 17.99 -1.80
CA ALA A 58 10.02 17.80 -3.21
C ALA A 58 10.14 16.33 -3.65
N ALA A 59 11.15 15.60 -3.16
CA ALA A 59 11.30 14.19 -3.47
C ALA A 59 10.21 13.34 -2.79
N ILE A 60 9.81 13.69 -1.56
CA ILE A 60 8.66 13.07 -0.89
C ILE A 60 7.37 13.34 -1.67
N GLU A 61 7.13 14.59 -2.06
CA GLU A 61 5.95 14.96 -2.86
C GLU A 61 5.89 14.18 -4.17
N ALA A 62 7.01 14.06 -4.87
CA ALA A 62 7.10 13.29 -6.11
C ALA A 62 6.76 11.80 -5.88
N ALA A 63 7.30 11.20 -4.81
CA ALA A 63 7.04 9.81 -4.47
C ALA A 63 5.57 9.55 -4.15
N VAL A 64 4.94 10.39 -3.31
CA VAL A 64 3.52 10.21 -2.95
C VAL A 64 2.59 10.53 -4.12
N ARG A 65 2.96 11.48 -5.00
CA ARG A 65 2.22 11.75 -6.23
C ARG A 65 2.22 10.54 -7.15
N ALA A 66 3.38 9.92 -7.36
CA ALA A 66 3.50 8.70 -8.17
C ALA A 66 2.64 7.56 -7.59
N ASP A 67 2.69 7.38 -6.26
CA ASP A 67 1.87 6.39 -5.58
C ASP A 67 0.36 6.66 -5.73
N ALA A 68 -0.09 7.90 -5.51
CA ALA A 68 -1.50 8.27 -5.68
C ALA A 68 -1.97 8.09 -7.12
N MET A 69 -1.17 8.48 -8.11
CA MET A 69 -1.48 8.27 -9.53
C MET A 69 -1.62 6.79 -9.87
N ALA A 70 -0.72 5.94 -9.37
CA ALA A 70 -0.81 4.50 -9.57
C ALA A 70 -2.08 3.91 -8.94
N ARG A 71 -2.40 4.28 -7.69
CA ARG A 71 -3.64 3.86 -7.00
C ARG A 71 -4.89 4.30 -7.72
N TRP A 72 -4.87 5.51 -8.27
CA TRP A 72 -6.01 6.12 -8.90
C TRP A 72 -6.10 5.81 -10.40
N ARG A 73 -5.10 5.10 -10.95
CA ARG A 73 -4.96 4.73 -12.36
C ARG A 73 -4.99 5.97 -13.27
N LEU A 74 -4.31 7.01 -12.82
CA LEU A 74 -4.23 8.27 -13.54
C LEU A 74 -3.13 8.24 -14.59
N ARG A 75 -3.35 8.96 -15.69
CA ARG A 75 -2.33 9.20 -16.71
C ARG A 75 -1.32 10.23 -16.21
N ALA A 76 -0.12 10.25 -16.81
CA ALA A 76 0.97 11.14 -16.45
C ALA A 76 0.59 12.64 -16.48
N ASP A 77 -0.37 13.02 -17.33
CA ASP A 77 -0.89 14.37 -17.53
C ASP A 77 -2.06 14.75 -16.61
N ALA A 78 -2.48 13.85 -15.72
CA ALA A 78 -3.55 14.15 -14.77
C ALA A 78 -3.13 15.22 -13.75
N ALA A 79 -3.97 16.23 -13.55
CA ALA A 79 -3.76 17.23 -12.52
C ALA A 79 -4.10 16.65 -11.13
N LEU A 80 -3.13 16.67 -10.21
CA LEU A 80 -3.35 16.41 -8.78
C LEU A 80 -3.08 17.69 -8.00
N ASP A 81 -4.07 18.13 -7.23
CA ASP A 81 -3.91 19.17 -6.21
C ASP A 81 -3.16 18.55 -5.02
N VAL A 82 -2.08 19.20 -4.59
CA VAL A 82 -1.21 18.71 -3.52
C VAL A 82 -0.97 19.83 -2.53
N ARG A 83 -1.28 19.57 -1.26
CA ARG A 83 -0.90 20.44 -0.15
C ARG A 83 0.07 19.72 0.76
N VAL A 84 1.09 20.45 1.19
CA VAL A 84 2.13 19.94 2.08
C VAL A 84 2.15 20.78 3.34
N GLU A 85 2.13 20.13 4.50
CA GLU A 85 2.15 20.76 5.81
C GLU A 85 3.29 20.15 6.64
N ALA A 86 4.14 21.00 7.23
CA ALA A 86 5.15 20.54 8.17
C ALA A 86 4.49 20.17 9.50
N VAL A 87 4.83 19.01 10.03
CA VAL A 87 4.24 18.47 11.27
C VAL A 87 5.31 17.76 12.09
N VAL A 88 5.06 17.62 13.40
CA VAL A 88 5.85 16.77 14.28
C VAL A 88 4.96 15.64 14.76
N TRP A 89 5.29 14.41 14.38
CA TRP A 89 4.56 13.23 14.79
C TRP A 89 4.91 12.85 16.24
N PRO A 90 3.95 12.32 17.02
CA PRO A 90 4.18 11.98 18.42
C PRO A 90 5.15 10.80 18.60
N ASP A 91 5.24 9.92 17.60
CA ASP A 91 6.02 8.69 17.64
C ASP A 91 6.45 8.23 16.23
N GLY A 92 7.18 7.11 16.18
CA GLY A 92 7.63 6.46 14.95
C GLY A 92 6.52 5.87 14.05
N SER A 93 5.26 5.92 14.47
CA SER A 93 4.13 5.49 13.61
C SER A 93 3.74 6.53 12.57
N LEU A 94 4.32 7.74 12.67
CA LEU A 94 3.94 8.91 11.88
C LEU A 94 2.45 9.22 11.99
N GLY A 95 1.82 8.92 13.14
CA GLY A 95 0.39 9.13 13.35
C GLY A 95 -0.54 8.10 12.69
N CYS A 96 -0.01 6.98 12.18
CA CYS A 96 -0.79 5.91 11.54
C CYS A 96 -0.39 4.54 12.09
N PRO A 97 -0.64 4.29 13.39
CA PRO A 97 -0.23 3.05 14.03
C PRO A 97 -1.01 1.85 13.47
N GLN A 98 -0.28 0.78 13.19
CA GLN A 98 -0.82 -0.54 12.89
C GLN A 98 -0.94 -1.37 14.18
N PRO A 99 -2.02 -2.17 14.33
CA PRO A 99 -2.17 -3.11 15.42
C PRO A 99 -0.99 -4.09 15.52
N GLY A 100 -0.55 -4.39 16.73
CA GLY A 100 0.50 -5.39 17.00
C GLY A 100 1.93 -4.92 16.74
N LEU A 101 2.15 -3.66 16.33
CA LEU A 101 3.48 -3.09 16.17
C LEU A 101 3.83 -2.16 17.33
N SER A 102 5.10 -2.20 17.74
CA SER A 102 5.69 -1.27 18.71
C SER A 102 6.40 -0.13 17.98
N TYR A 103 6.13 1.10 18.38
CA TYR A 103 6.71 2.30 17.79
C TYR A 103 7.60 3.05 18.79
N THR A 104 8.61 3.74 18.27
CA THR A 104 9.50 4.56 19.08
C THR A 104 8.74 5.75 19.66
N GLN A 105 8.89 6.00 20.96
CA GLN A 105 8.26 7.13 21.66
C GLN A 105 9.05 8.44 21.50
N ALA A 106 9.50 8.72 20.28
CA ALA A 106 10.30 9.89 19.95
C ALA A 106 9.54 10.77 18.95
N LEU A 107 9.60 12.08 19.16
CA LEU A 107 9.03 13.05 18.23
C LEU A 107 9.70 12.93 16.86
N VAL A 108 8.90 12.80 15.81
CA VAL A 108 9.41 12.67 14.44
C VAL A 108 9.00 13.87 13.60
N PRO A 109 9.91 14.79 13.28
CA PRO A 109 9.66 15.86 12.32
C PRO A 109 9.37 15.28 10.93
N GLY A 110 8.42 15.89 10.23
CA GLY A 110 7.96 15.37 8.95
C GLY A 110 6.94 16.25 8.24
N TRP A 111 6.17 15.62 7.37
CA TRP A 111 5.15 16.29 6.56
C TRP A 111 3.86 15.48 6.49
N ARG A 112 2.74 16.18 6.46
CA ARG A 112 1.44 15.67 6.04
C ARG A 112 1.15 16.20 4.63
N LEU A 113 0.86 15.30 3.70
CA LEU A 113 0.59 15.63 2.30
C LEU A 113 -0.86 15.23 1.97
N LEU A 114 -1.67 16.20 1.57
CA LEU A 114 -3.04 16.01 1.12
C LEU A 114 -3.08 16.06 -0.40
N LEU A 115 -3.45 14.96 -1.03
CA LEU A 115 -3.60 14.84 -2.48
C LEU A 115 -5.08 14.77 -2.83
N ARG A 116 -5.51 15.51 -3.86
CA ARG A 116 -6.89 15.52 -4.34
C ARG A 116 -6.96 15.41 -5.86
N HIS A 117 -7.91 14.61 -6.34
CA HIS A 117 -8.22 14.47 -7.76
C HIS A 117 -9.68 14.04 -7.96
N GLN A 118 -10.49 14.83 -8.67
CA GLN A 118 -11.88 14.50 -9.02
C GLN A 118 -12.71 13.94 -7.84
N GLY A 119 -12.69 14.65 -6.71
CA GLY A 119 -13.43 14.23 -5.49
C GLY A 119 -12.75 13.14 -4.66
N ARG A 120 -11.67 12.51 -5.16
CA ARG A 120 -10.84 11.55 -4.41
C ARG A 120 -9.85 12.33 -3.56
N VAL A 121 -9.59 11.80 -2.36
CA VAL A 121 -8.67 12.39 -1.39
C VAL A 121 -7.77 11.30 -0.83
N ALA A 122 -6.48 11.59 -0.69
CA ALA A 122 -5.50 10.75 -0.01
C ALA A 122 -4.63 11.61 0.91
N VAL A 123 -4.37 11.11 2.11
CA VAL A 123 -3.51 11.78 3.10
C VAL A 123 -2.29 10.90 3.33
N TYR A 124 -1.11 11.44 3.05
CA TYR A 124 0.16 10.78 3.26
C TYR A 124 0.91 11.43 4.41
N HIS A 125 1.54 10.61 5.24
CA HIS A 125 2.38 11.06 6.33
C HIS A 125 3.82 10.67 6.01
N ALA A 126 4.76 11.59 6.23
CA ALA A 126 6.16 11.39 5.94
C ALA A 126 7.04 11.90 7.07
N SER A 127 8.24 11.33 7.20
CA SER A 127 9.30 11.80 8.08
C SER A 127 10.37 12.56 7.29
N GLN A 128 11.11 13.44 7.97
CA GLN A 128 12.30 14.08 7.41
C GLN A 128 13.41 13.08 7.05
N ARG A 129 13.36 11.85 7.57
CA ARG A 129 14.30 10.77 7.22
C ARG A 129 13.92 10.02 5.94
N GLY A 130 12.81 10.39 5.31
CA GLY A 130 12.43 9.90 3.99
C GLY A 130 11.36 8.83 3.98
N GLN A 131 10.96 8.31 5.14
CA GLN A 131 9.86 7.36 5.23
C GLN A 131 8.55 8.08 4.90
N TRP A 132 7.69 7.48 4.08
CA TRP A 132 6.34 7.99 3.82
C TRP A 132 5.34 6.84 3.75
N LEU A 133 4.08 7.12 4.08
CA LEU A 133 2.97 6.16 4.02
C LEU A 133 1.62 6.85 3.80
N LEU A 134 0.74 6.19 3.07
CA LEU A 134 -0.68 6.52 2.98
C LEU A 134 -1.36 6.18 4.31
N CYS A 135 -2.08 7.14 4.89
CA CYS A 135 -2.81 6.97 6.14
C CYS A 135 -4.32 6.84 5.90
N PRO A 136 -4.90 5.64 5.99
CA PRO A 136 -6.34 5.46 5.81
C PRO A 136 -7.12 6.18 6.93
N GLY A 137 -8.17 6.92 6.56
CA GLY A 137 -9.06 7.58 7.53
C GLY A 137 -8.48 8.82 8.23
N ALA A 138 -7.28 9.27 7.84
CA ALA A 138 -6.74 10.52 8.34
C ALA A 138 -7.62 11.71 7.91
N ASP A 139 -7.80 12.67 8.82
CA ASP A 139 -8.58 13.88 8.59
C ASP A 139 -7.93 14.70 7.45
N PRO A 140 -8.63 14.92 6.32
CA PRO A 140 -8.13 15.70 5.20
C PRO A 140 -8.14 17.21 5.46
N THR A 141 -8.67 17.66 6.58
CA THR A 141 -8.72 19.09 6.94
C THR A 141 -7.30 19.58 7.21
N PRO A 142 -6.83 20.63 6.51
CA PRO A 142 -5.59 21.31 6.85
C PRO A 142 -5.64 21.69 8.33
N ARG A 143 -4.61 21.33 9.11
CA ARG A 143 -4.57 21.75 10.49
C ARG A 143 -4.28 23.24 10.38
N ALA A 144 -5.23 24.06 10.82
CA ALA A 144 -4.94 25.48 10.97
C ALA A 144 -3.68 25.52 11.84
N GLY A 145 -2.61 26.10 11.30
CA GLY A 145 -1.33 26.14 11.99
C GLY A 145 -1.60 26.56 13.42
N SER A 146 -1.05 25.81 14.37
CA SER A 146 -0.99 26.24 15.76
C SER A 146 -0.07 27.47 15.83
N GLY A 147 -0.53 28.57 15.23
CA GLY A 147 -0.20 29.90 15.67
C GLY A 147 -0.84 30.01 17.04
N ASP A 148 -0.01 29.76 18.04
CA ASP A 148 0.04 30.64 19.20
C ASP A 148 -0.49 32.04 18.79
N SER A 149 -1.65 32.36 19.33
CA SER A 149 -2.18 33.71 19.31
C SER A 149 -2.92 33.92 20.63
N ARG A 150 -2.17 34.52 21.57
CA ARG A 150 -2.62 35.17 22.82
C ARG A 150 -2.95 34.19 23.95
N ILE A 151 -2.54 34.42 25.20
CA ILE A 151 -2.41 35.67 25.98
C ILE A 151 -1.16 35.60 26.85
#